data_AF-A0A943FMZ7-F1
#
_entry.id   AF-A0A943FMZ7-F1
#
_cell.length_a   1.000
_cell.length_b   1.000
_cell.length_c   1.000
_cell.angle_alpha   90.00
_cell.angle_beta   90.00
_cell.angle_gamma   90.00
#
_symmetry.space_group_name_H-M   'P 1'
#
loop_
_entity.id
_entity.type
_entity.pdbx_description
1 polymer ?
#
loop_
_entity_poly.entity_id
_entity_poly.type
_entity_poly.pdbx_seq_one_letter_code
_entity_poly.pdbx_strand_id
1 'polypeptide(L)'
;MNIETRFNALCVGKNESTTSDGKTTFYTLALVQNGQAGNIACSPDVYNAVLASGQPIESYDFTGIYRDGQYKGFRITHAGEAGSLISGKPQSTSLAGNPKGSK
;
A
#
# COMPACT_ATOMS: atom_id res chain seq x y z
N MET A 1 -16.00 -13.04 11.78
CA MET A 1 -15.30 -11.97 12.53
C MET A 1 -14.23 -11.43 11.61
N ASN A 2 -14.18 -10.11 11.41
CA ASN A 2 -13.11 -9.47 10.64
C ASN A 2 -12.20 -8.78 11.65
N ILE A 3 -10.90 -9.07 11.61
CA ILE A 3 -9.91 -8.34 12.41
C ILE A 3 -9.25 -7.35 11.46
N GLU A 4 -9.32 -6.07 11.79
CA GLU A 4 -8.66 -5.00 11.03
C GLU A 4 -7.46 -4.50 11.83
N THR A 5 -6.33 -4.33 11.16
CA THR A 5 -5.10 -3.80 11.76
C THR A 5 -4.41 -2.83 10.80
N ARG A 6 -3.73 -1.84 11.36
CA ARG A 6 -3.01 -0.81 10.61
C ARG A 6 -1.59 -0.71 11.14
N PHE A 7 -0.63 -0.62 10.23
CA PHE A 7 0.76 -0.37 10.60
C PHE A 7 1.53 0.29 9.45
N ASN A 8 2.63 0.93 9.83
CA ASN A 8 3.57 1.51 8.89
C ASN A 8 4.53 0.42 8.42
N ALA A 9 4.76 0.33 7.12
CA ALA A 9 5.74 -0.56 6.51
C ALA A 9 6.33 0.12 5.28
N LEU A 10 7.50 -0.33 4.85
CA LEU A 10 8.11 0.11 3.60
C LEU A 10 7.84 -0.94 2.53
N CYS A 11 7.22 -0.58 1.41
CA CYS A 11 7.23 -1.46 0.24
C CYS A 11 8.56 -1.37 -0.49
N VAL A 12 9.19 -2.53 -0.67
CA VAL A 12 10.51 -2.68 -1.31
C VAL A 12 10.42 -3.42 -2.65
N GLY A 13 9.25 -3.93 -3.01
CA GLY A 13 9.05 -4.62 -4.27
C GLY A 13 7.60 -5.06 -4.49
N LYS A 14 7.29 -5.41 -5.74
CA LYS A 14 5.99 -5.92 -6.13
C LYS A 14 6.15 -7.13 -7.04
N ASN A 15 5.26 -8.10 -6.93
CA ASN A 15 5.24 -9.28 -7.78
C ASN A 15 3.81 -9.60 -8.23
N GLU A 16 3.69 -9.89 -9.52
CA GLU A 16 2.48 -10.33 -10.18
C GLU A 16 2.71 -11.74 -10.71
N SER A 17 1.79 -12.65 -10.43
CA SER A 17 1.86 -14.02 -10.92
C SER A 17 0.49 -14.45 -11.42
N THR A 18 0.44 -15.04 -12.60
CA THR A 18 -0.78 -15.58 -13.18
C THR A 18 -0.76 -17.10 -13.08
N THR A 19 -1.90 -17.71 -12.77
CA THR A 19 -2.07 -19.17 -12.82
C THR A 19 -1.72 -19.72 -14.19
N SER A 20 -1.31 -20.99 -14.25
CA SER A 20 -0.95 -21.65 -15.52
C SER A 20 -2.08 -21.70 -16.55
N ASP A 21 -3.34 -21.62 -16.09
CA ASP A 21 -4.53 -21.53 -16.94
C ASP A 21 -4.87 -20.10 -17.41
N GLY A 22 -4.10 -19.10 -16.99
CA GLY A 22 -4.28 -17.70 -17.35
C GLY A 22 -5.48 -17.01 -16.69
N LYS A 23 -6.25 -17.70 -15.85
CA LYS A 23 -7.55 -17.18 -15.36
C LYS A 23 -7.45 -16.30 -14.14
N THR A 24 -6.42 -16.51 -13.31
CA THR A 24 -6.30 -15.80 -12.03
C THR A 24 -4.94 -15.15 -11.93
N THR A 25 -4.93 -13.82 -11.78
CA THR A 25 -3.73 -13.04 -11.48
C THR A 25 -3.70 -12.72 -9.99
N PHE A 26 -2.58 -13.01 -9.35
CA PHE A 26 -2.30 -12.69 -7.96
C PHE A 26 -1.30 -11.53 -7.88
N TYR A 27 -1.59 -10.60 -6.98
CA TYR A 27 -0.77 -9.41 -6.73
C TYR A 27 -0.23 -9.45 -5.32
N THR A 28 1.08 -9.30 -5.19
CA THR A 28 1.79 -9.35 -3.90
C THR A 28 2.76 -8.18 -3.78
N LEU A 29 2.88 -7.65 -2.56
CA LEU A 29 3.87 -6.63 -2.20
C LEU A 29 4.89 -7.25 -1.25
N ALA A 30 6.16 -6.93 -1.46
CA ALA A 30 7.23 -7.19 -0.52
C ALA A 30 7.33 -5.98 0.42
N LEU A 31 7.03 -6.20 1.70
CA LEU A 31 7.03 -5.16 2.72
C LEU A 31 8.14 -5.42 3.75
N VAL A 32 8.74 -4.35 4.27
CA VAL A 32 9.62 -4.36 5.43
C VAL A 32 8.95 -3.61 6.57
N GLN A 33 8.78 -4.28 7.71
CA GLN A 33 8.27 -3.70 8.94
C GLN A 33 9.20 -4.05 10.08
N ASN A 34 9.70 -3.05 10.81
CA ASN A 34 10.53 -3.24 12.00
C ASN A 34 11.71 -4.22 11.79
N GLY A 35 12.36 -4.16 10.63
CA GLY A 35 13.48 -5.04 10.26
C GLY A 35 13.11 -6.43 9.77
N GLN A 36 11.82 -6.79 9.71
CA GLN A 36 11.33 -8.03 9.13
C GLN A 36 10.75 -7.80 7.73
N ALA A 37 11.18 -8.61 6.77
CA ALA A 37 10.66 -8.58 5.41
C ALA A 37 9.65 -9.71 5.20
N GLY A 38 8.57 -9.44 4.46
CA GLY A 38 7.56 -10.43 4.12
C GLY A 38 6.76 -10.07 2.87
N ASN A 39 6.18 -11.08 2.22
CA ASN A 39 5.30 -10.90 1.08
C ASN A 39 3.83 -10.98 1.53
N ILE A 40 3.04 -9.98 1.15
CA ILE A 40 1.62 -9.92 1.51
C ILE A 40 0.78 -9.71 0.25
N ALA A 41 -0.31 -10.47 0.14
CA ALA A 41 -1.27 -10.33 -0.94
C ALA A 41 -1.99 -8.98 -0.87
N CYS A 42 -2.29 -8.39 -2.02
CA CYS A 42 -2.97 -7.10 -2.13
C CYS A 42 -4.06 -7.13 -3.21
N SER A 43 -4.83 -6.05 -3.32
CA SER A 43 -5.72 -5.82 -4.46
C SER A 43 -4.94 -5.26 -5.67
N PRO A 44 -5.46 -5.41 -6.90
CA PRO A 44 -4.86 -4.80 -8.08
C PRO A 44 -4.73 -3.27 -7.93
N ASP A 45 -5.71 -2.63 -7.31
CA ASP A 45 -5.71 -1.18 -7.09
C ASP A 45 -4.55 -0.76 -6.18
N VAL A 46 -4.32 -1.50 -5.09
CA VAL A 46 -3.17 -1.28 -4.19
C VAL A 46 -1.85 -1.54 -4.94
N TYR A 47 -1.76 -2.62 -5.71
CA TYR A 47 -0.56 -2.96 -6.48
C TYR A 47 -0.16 -1.84 -7.47
N ASN A 48 -1.15 -1.22 -8.10
CA ASN A 48 -0.93 -0.13 -9.06
C ASN A 48 -0.60 1.21 -8.36
N ALA A 49 -1.16 1.48 -7.18
CA ALA A 49 -0.89 2.68 -6.42
C ALA A 49 0.55 2.74 -5.88
N VAL A 50 1.11 1.59 -5.48
CA VAL A 50 2.32 1.56 -4.63
C VAL A 50 3.63 1.98 -5.31
N LEU A 51 3.70 1.92 -6.64
CA LEU A 51 4.87 2.39 -7.39
C LEU A 51 4.65 3.67 -8.19
N ALA A 52 3.41 4.15 -8.29
CA ALA A 52 3.13 5.43 -8.96
C ALA A 52 3.68 6.62 -8.16
N SER A 53 3.80 6.48 -6.83
CA SER A 53 4.24 7.56 -5.94
C SER A 53 5.73 7.90 -6.07
N GLY A 54 6.59 6.95 -6.49
CA GLY A 54 8.05 7.12 -6.43
C GLY A 54 8.60 7.42 -5.02
N GLN A 55 7.74 7.33 -4.01
CA GLN A 55 7.97 7.68 -2.62
C GLN A 55 7.61 6.48 -1.75
N PRO A 56 8.33 6.24 -0.64
CA PRO A 56 7.93 5.29 0.38
C PRO A 56 6.47 5.51 0.76
N ILE A 57 5.62 4.49 0.62
CA ILE A 57 4.27 4.55 1.18
C ILE A 57 4.39 4.24 2.65
N GLU A 58 3.92 5.17 3.46
CA GLU A 58 4.18 5.14 4.89
C GLU A 58 3.10 4.41 5.69
N SER A 59 1.91 4.16 5.12
CA SER A 59 0.82 3.45 5.79
C SER A 59 0.09 2.44 4.90
N TYR A 60 -0.13 1.25 5.45
CA TYR A 60 -0.90 0.17 4.83
C TYR A 60 -2.03 -0.30 5.76
N ASP A 61 -3.23 -0.45 5.20
CA ASP A 61 -4.36 -1.06 5.91
C ASP A 61 -4.42 -2.56 5.61
N PHE A 62 -4.52 -3.36 6.67
CA PHE A 62 -4.62 -4.81 6.58
C PHE A 62 -5.94 -5.30 7.14
N THR A 63 -6.53 -6.25 6.42
CA THR A 63 -7.70 -6.98 6.89
C THR A 63 -7.32 -8.45 7.04
N GLY A 64 -7.56 -8.98 8.24
CA GLY A 64 -7.50 -10.40 8.55
C GLY A 64 -8.69 -11.11 7.88
N ILE A 65 -8.38 -12.09 7.05
CA ILE A 65 -9.36 -12.87 6.30
C ILE A 65 -9.69 -14.12 7.11
N TYR A 66 -10.98 -14.26 7.43
CA TYR A 66 -11.55 -15.46 8.00
C TYR A 66 -12.49 -16.11 6.99
N ARG A 67 -12.36 -17.43 6.79
CA ARG A 67 -13.35 -18.24 6.06
C ARG A 67 -13.80 -19.39 6.95
N ASP A 68 -15.11 -19.56 7.06
CA ASP A 68 -15.73 -20.64 7.86
C ASP A 68 -15.25 -20.64 9.32
N GLY A 69 -15.07 -19.44 9.89
CA GLY A 69 -14.58 -19.26 11.27
C GLY A 69 -13.07 -19.49 11.45
N GLN A 70 -12.34 -19.88 10.41
CA GLN A 70 -10.89 -20.10 10.47
C GLN A 70 -10.10 -18.93 9.87
N TYR A 71 -9.02 -18.54 10.53
CA TYR A 71 -8.05 -17.58 10.00
C TYR A 71 -7.39 -18.14 8.73
N LYS A 72 -7.33 -17.35 7.67
CA LYS A 72 -6.73 -17.72 6.38
C LYS A 72 -5.55 -16.85 5.96
N GLY A 73 -5.37 -15.68 6.57
CA GLY A 73 -4.27 -14.77 6.25
C GLY A 73 -4.61 -13.30 6.44
N PHE A 74 -3.65 -12.44 6.12
CA PHE A 74 -3.85 -11.00 5.97
C PHE A 74 -3.81 -10.59 4.51
N ARG A 75 -4.53 -9.54 4.15
CA ARG A 75 -4.44 -8.88 2.85
C ARG A 75 -4.37 -7.37 3.04
N ILE A 76 -3.57 -6.72 2.21
CA ILE A 76 -3.55 -5.26 2.11
C ILE A 76 -4.77 -4.81 1.32
N THR A 77 -5.58 -3.94 1.92
CA THR A 77 -6.80 -3.40 1.31
C THR A 77 -6.65 -1.93 0.91
N HIS A 78 -5.72 -1.20 1.54
CA HIS A 78 -5.41 0.19 1.19
C HIS A 78 -3.93 0.51 1.41
N ALA A 79 -3.43 1.47 0.63
CA ALA A 79 -2.06 1.99 0.68
C ALA A 79 -2.08 3.51 0.44
N GLY A 80 -1.49 4.31 1.34
CA GLY A 80 -1.49 5.77 1.25
C GLY A 80 -0.44 6.45 2.12
N GLU A 81 -0.20 7.76 1.91
CA GLU A 81 0.72 8.56 2.73
C GLU A 81 0.29 8.56 4.21
N ALA A 82 1.25 8.37 5.13
CA ALA A 82 0.96 8.41 6.56
C ALA A 82 0.66 9.86 6.95
N GLY A 83 -0.64 10.14 7.13
CA GLY A 83 -1.11 11.48 7.50
C GLY A 83 -2.40 11.90 6.81
N SER A 84 -2.79 11.26 5.69
CA SER A 84 -4.04 11.62 4.99
C SER A 84 -5.33 11.32 5.77
N LEU A 85 -5.24 10.64 6.92
CA LEU A 85 -6.40 10.28 7.75
C LEU A 85 -6.40 10.93 9.14
N ILE A 86 -5.45 11.82 9.45
CA ILE A 86 -5.49 12.62 10.67
C ILE A 86 -5.97 14.03 10.30
N SER A 87 -7.29 14.17 10.17
CA SER A 87 -8.05 15.43 10.00
C SER A 87 -7.96 16.14 8.64
N GLY A 88 -9.06 16.14 7.90
CA GLY A 88 -9.52 17.28 7.08
C GLY A 88 -8.67 17.76 5.90
N LYS A 89 -9.13 17.43 4.69
CA LYS A 89 -8.74 17.96 3.36
C LYS A 89 -7.34 17.58 2.84
N PRO A 90 -7.23 17.26 1.53
CA PRO A 90 -5.95 17.08 0.88
C PRO A 90 -5.16 18.39 0.91
N GLN A 91 -3.91 18.33 1.37
CA GLN A 91 -2.99 19.45 1.35
C GLN A 91 -2.65 19.78 -0.11
N SER A 92 -3.17 20.91 -0.61
CA SER A 92 -2.77 21.46 -1.90
C SER A 92 -1.26 21.70 -1.91
N THR A 93 -0.56 21.10 -2.86
CA THR A 93 0.80 21.46 -3.22
C THR A 93 0.76 22.76 -4.01
N SER A 94 0.84 23.90 -3.32
CA SER A 94 1.14 25.17 -3.99
C SER A 94 2.61 25.18 -4.41
N LEU A 95 2.86 24.90 -5.68
CA LEU A 95 4.05 25.35 -6.39
C LEU A 95 4.14 26.88 -6.30
N ALA A 96 5.05 27.39 -5.49
CA ALA A 96 5.52 28.78 -5.52
C ALA A 96 7.02 28.74 -5.22
N GLY A 97 7.93 29.26 -6.00
CA GLY A 97 7.89 30.03 -7.24
C GLY A 97 9.35 30.40 -7.47
N ASN A 98 9.85 30.11 -8.66
CA ASN A 98 11.25 30.34 -9.06
C ASN A 98 11.64 31.82 -8.81
N PRO A 99 12.73 32.15 -8.09
CA PRO A 99 13.21 33.53 -8.03
C PRO A 99 13.92 33.85 -9.36
N LYS A 100 13.18 34.37 -10.34
CA LYS A 100 13.78 35.06 -11.48
C LYS A 100 14.27 36.42 -11.00
N GLY A 101 15.58 36.58 -10.90
CA GLY A 101 16.21 37.89 -10.85
C GLY A 101 15.97 38.68 -12.15
N SER A 102 15.97 40.00 -12.04
CA SER A 102 16.36 40.90 -13.13
C SER A 102 16.50 42.32 -12.60
N LYS A 103 17.71 42.86 -12.80
CA LYS A 103 18.14 44.26 -13.05
C LYS A 103 17.59 45.38 -12.16
#